data_AF-A0A833QXB4-F1
#
_entry.id   AF-A0A833QXB4-F1
#
_cell.length_a   1.000
_cell.length_b   1.000
_cell.length_c   1.000
_cell.angle_alpha   90.00
_cell.angle_beta   90.00
_cell.angle_gamma   90.00
#
_symmetry.space_group_name_H-M   'P 1'
#
loop_
_entity.id
_entity.type
_entity.pdbx_description
1 polymer ?
#
loop_
_entity_poly.entity_id
_entity_poly.type
_entity_poly.pdbx_seq_one_letter_code
_entity_poly.pdbx_strand_id
1 'polypeptide(L)'
;MLDLSLPLRTSFFSQTPPLRTTSRSLFAPRFSFSRLTPHCSLATPPRAARSVSWGCDYESLESAYDLQKWLSDSGLPPQKMGIERVEVGERGLVALKNIRKGEKLLFVPPPLIITADSEWTLPEVGKVMKQNSVPDWPLLATHLISEASLYNASRWKNYISALPRQPYSLLYWTRSELDAFLVASPIRDRAIQRITDVTGTYNDMRDRIFSKHPDLFPEEIYNMETFMWSFGILFSRLVRLPSMDEKVALVPWADMLNHNSEVETFLDFDKSSEAIVFTTDRPYQPGEQVFISYGKKSNGELLLSYGFVAKEGSNPNDSVELALSLDKSDECYKEKLEALRRYSLSESERFPLQIKGWPVEMMAYAYLVVSPPSMSQRFEEMAAAASNKNSTKSTISYPEIEEEALQFILDSFESSISKYTKFIEGQSDDLVSVNAKQANRRLLLKQLAKDLCISERRILYRTQYILRRRLRDMRSGELRALKLFSGLKKFFK
;
A
#
# COMPACT_ATOMS: atom_id res chain seq x y z
N MET A 1 12.91 -5.29 -5.57
CA MET A 1 11.45 -5.49 -5.51
C MET A 1 10.82 -4.10 -5.42
N LEU A 2 10.29 -3.60 -6.53
CA LEU A 2 9.69 -2.26 -6.63
C LEU A 2 8.31 -2.27 -5.98
N ASP A 3 8.04 -1.25 -5.17
CA ASP A 3 6.85 -1.09 -4.37
C ASP A 3 5.59 -0.93 -5.25
N LEU A 4 4.59 -1.82 -5.08
CA LEU A 4 3.25 -1.70 -5.67
C LEU A 4 2.45 -0.52 -5.06
N SER A 5 3.03 0.24 -4.12
CA SER A 5 2.42 1.42 -3.53
C SER A 5 2.55 2.71 -4.36
N LEU A 6 3.10 2.63 -5.59
CA LEU A 6 3.15 3.77 -6.50
C LEU A 6 1.75 4.41 -6.65
N PRO A 7 1.65 5.75 -6.58
CA PRO A 7 0.36 6.44 -6.67
C PRO A 7 -0.31 6.12 -8.00
N LEU A 8 -1.59 5.76 -7.94
CA LEU A 8 -2.46 5.74 -9.12
C LEU A 8 -2.51 7.19 -9.61
N ARG A 9 -2.07 7.46 -10.84
CA ARG A 9 -2.10 8.83 -11.37
C ARG A 9 -3.55 9.33 -11.37
N THR A 10 -3.77 10.52 -10.82
CA THR A 10 -5.08 11.20 -10.71
C THR A 10 -5.76 11.50 -12.06
N SER A 11 -5.02 11.35 -13.17
CA SER A 11 -5.52 11.39 -14.54
C SER A 11 -4.67 10.45 -15.40
N PHE A 12 -5.31 9.49 -16.06
CA PHE A 12 -4.63 8.53 -16.95
C PHE A 12 -4.21 9.14 -18.29
N PHE A 13 -4.73 10.32 -18.64
CA PHE A 13 -4.48 10.94 -19.93
C PHE A 13 -3.91 12.35 -19.75
N SER A 14 -2.58 12.47 -19.74
CA SER A 14 -1.93 13.77 -19.94
C SER A 14 -1.85 14.10 -21.44
N GLN A 15 -2.49 15.21 -21.82
CA GLN A 15 -2.33 15.97 -23.08
C GLN A 15 -2.70 15.25 -24.39
N THR A 16 -3.96 15.39 -24.82
CA THR A 16 -4.33 15.29 -26.23
C THR A 16 -4.06 16.62 -26.95
N PRO A 17 -3.30 16.68 -28.06
CA PRO A 17 -3.26 17.85 -28.93
C PRO A 17 -4.61 18.01 -29.67
N PRO A 18 -4.96 19.21 -30.18
CA PRO A 18 -6.29 19.46 -30.72
C PRO A 18 -6.56 18.61 -31.97
N LEU A 19 -7.72 17.94 -31.96
CA LEU A 19 -8.26 17.20 -33.09
C LEU A 19 -8.46 18.13 -34.29
N ARG A 20 -7.76 17.85 -35.39
CA ARG A 20 -8.11 18.37 -36.72
C ARG A 20 -9.35 17.64 -37.22
N THR A 21 -10.41 18.40 -37.46
CA THR A 21 -11.64 17.97 -38.10
C THR A 21 -11.36 17.54 -39.54
N THR A 22 -11.69 16.29 -39.89
CA THR A 22 -12.05 15.94 -41.27
C THR A 22 -13.28 15.05 -41.23
N SER A 23 -14.37 15.56 -41.78
CA SER A 23 -15.63 14.86 -41.96
C SER A 23 -15.47 13.78 -43.04
N ARG A 24 -15.91 12.56 -42.75
CA ARG A 24 -16.32 11.61 -43.78
C ARG A 24 -17.38 10.68 -43.19
N SER A 25 -18.61 10.87 -43.68
CA SER A 25 -19.77 10.02 -43.44
C SER A 25 -19.56 8.65 -44.07
N LEU A 26 -19.68 7.57 -43.30
CA LEU A 26 -19.92 6.24 -43.84
C LEU A 26 -21.00 5.54 -43.00
N PHE A 27 -22.01 5.05 -43.72
CA PHE A 27 -23.18 4.32 -43.24
C PHE A 27 -22.77 3.02 -42.54
N ALA A 28 -23.35 2.74 -41.37
CA ALA A 28 -23.28 1.46 -40.69
C ALA A 28 -24.56 0.63 -40.95
N PRO A 29 -24.47 -0.68 -41.22
CA PRO A 29 -25.64 -1.53 -41.35
C PRO A 29 -26.18 -1.91 -39.96
N ARG A 30 -27.52 -1.92 -39.84
CA ARG A 30 -28.25 -2.38 -38.65
C ARG A 30 -28.15 -3.90 -38.54
N PHE A 31 -27.55 -4.40 -37.46
CA PHE A 31 -27.68 -5.80 -37.05
C PHE A 31 -28.76 -5.90 -35.96
N SER A 32 -29.72 -6.81 -36.16
CA SER A 32 -30.78 -7.11 -35.20
C SER A 32 -30.26 -8.06 -34.12
N PHE A 33 -30.26 -7.61 -32.86
CA PHE A 33 -29.97 -8.48 -31.71
C PHE A 33 -31.25 -9.19 -31.24
N SER A 34 -31.20 -10.51 -31.14
CA SER A 34 -32.19 -11.32 -30.43
C SER A 34 -32.05 -11.08 -28.93
N ARG A 35 -33.10 -10.54 -28.29
CA ARG A 35 -33.17 -10.33 -26.83
C ARG A 35 -33.16 -11.67 -26.09
N LEU A 36 -32.18 -11.86 -25.21
CA LEU A 36 -32.33 -12.73 -24.05
C LEU A 36 -32.71 -11.83 -22.87
N THR A 37 -33.99 -11.85 -22.50
CA THR A 37 -34.52 -11.15 -21.32
C THR A 37 -34.21 -11.96 -20.06
N PRO A 38 -33.57 -11.39 -19.03
CA PRO A 38 -33.59 -11.96 -17.69
C PRO A 38 -34.98 -11.73 -17.07
N HIS A 39 -35.65 -12.78 -16.63
CA HIS A 39 -36.89 -12.67 -15.85
C HIS A 39 -36.58 -12.00 -14.50
N CYS A 40 -37.10 -10.79 -14.31
CA CYS A 40 -37.10 -10.07 -13.04
C CYS A 40 -38.54 -9.97 -12.56
N SER A 41 -38.89 -10.65 -11.47
CA SER A 41 -40.19 -10.52 -10.80
C SER A 41 -40.08 -9.47 -9.69
N LEU A 42 -40.97 -8.48 -9.78
CA LEU A 42 -41.06 -7.27 -8.96
C LEU A 42 -41.48 -7.52 -7.51
N ALA A 43 -40.74 -6.92 -6.58
CA ALA A 43 -41.28 -6.21 -5.42
C ALA A 43 -40.21 -5.19 -4.97
N THR A 44 -40.51 -3.89 -5.07
CA THR A 44 -39.58 -2.80 -4.75
C THR A 44 -39.79 -2.32 -3.30
N PRO A 45 -38.81 -2.46 -2.39
CA PRO A 45 -38.74 -1.66 -1.18
C PRO A 45 -37.84 -0.43 -1.39
N PRO A 46 -37.87 0.57 -0.48
CA PRO A 46 -37.20 1.86 -0.68
C PRO A 46 -35.67 1.72 -0.83
N ARG A 47 -35.11 2.64 -1.62
CA ARG A 47 -33.73 2.71 -2.11
C ARG A 47 -32.73 2.91 -0.96
N ALA A 48 -32.41 1.84 -0.23
CA ALA A 48 -31.21 1.75 0.60
C ALA A 48 -29.99 1.52 -0.31
N ALA A 49 -28.86 2.15 -0.01
CA ALA A 49 -27.60 1.93 -0.70
C ALA A 49 -27.30 0.42 -0.75
N ARG A 50 -27.21 -0.13 -1.97
CA ARG A 50 -27.12 -1.58 -2.20
C ARG A 50 -25.69 -2.04 -1.99
N SER A 51 -25.45 -2.69 -0.86
CA SER A 51 -24.16 -3.27 -0.51
C SER A 51 -23.68 -4.32 -1.53
N VAL A 52 -22.36 -4.44 -1.74
CA VAL A 52 -21.72 -5.55 -2.49
C VAL A 52 -22.31 -6.91 -2.06
N SER A 53 -22.83 -7.68 -3.02
CA SER A 53 -23.61 -8.91 -2.78
C SER A 53 -22.82 -10.21 -2.93
N TRP A 54 -21.55 -10.13 -3.35
CA TRP A 54 -20.68 -11.29 -3.59
C TRP A 54 -19.55 -11.38 -2.56
N GLY A 55 -18.77 -12.46 -2.64
CA GLY A 55 -17.76 -12.78 -1.63
C GLY A 55 -18.36 -13.36 -0.35
N CYS A 56 -17.48 -13.63 0.61
CA CYS A 56 -17.80 -14.23 1.90
C CYS A 56 -17.38 -13.33 3.07
N ASP A 57 -17.84 -13.69 4.26
CA ASP A 57 -17.29 -13.13 5.50
C ASP A 57 -15.84 -13.62 5.64
N TYR A 58 -14.98 -12.77 6.19
CA TYR A 58 -13.54 -12.99 6.16
C TYR A 58 -13.11 -14.28 6.88
N GLU A 59 -13.89 -14.79 7.83
CA GLU A 59 -13.65 -16.05 8.55
C GLU A 59 -14.29 -17.31 7.92
N SER A 60 -15.12 -17.18 6.88
CA SER A 60 -15.96 -18.29 6.40
C SER A 60 -15.15 -19.42 5.74
N LEU A 61 -15.28 -20.67 6.20
CA LEU A 61 -14.63 -21.82 5.57
C LEU A 61 -15.47 -22.50 4.49
N GLU A 62 -16.77 -22.18 4.38
CA GLU A 62 -17.68 -22.84 3.43
C GLU A 62 -17.21 -22.65 1.98
N SER A 63 -16.82 -21.42 1.63
CA SER A 63 -16.30 -21.10 0.30
C SER A 63 -14.89 -21.64 0.03
N ALA A 64 -14.15 -22.04 1.07
CA ALA A 64 -12.79 -22.55 0.94
C ALA A 64 -12.77 -23.97 0.36
N TYR A 65 -13.70 -24.82 0.78
CA TYR A 65 -13.84 -26.17 0.24
C TYR A 65 -14.24 -26.15 -1.24
N ASP A 66 -15.22 -25.32 -1.59
CA ASP A 66 -15.68 -25.16 -2.98
C ASP A 66 -14.57 -24.60 -3.88
N LEU A 67 -13.77 -23.65 -3.37
CA LEU A 67 -12.59 -23.14 -4.07
C LEU A 67 -11.57 -24.26 -4.33
N GLN A 68 -11.19 -25.02 -3.31
CA GLN A 68 -10.19 -26.08 -3.45
C GLN A 68 -10.64 -27.16 -4.43
N LYS A 69 -11.91 -27.58 -4.33
CA LYS A 69 -12.51 -28.56 -5.23
C LYS A 69 -12.48 -28.06 -6.68
N TRP A 70 -12.96 -26.84 -6.91
CA TRP A 70 -12.98 -26.23 -8.24
C TRP A 70 -11.58 -26.09 -8.85
N LEU A 71 -10.59 -25.68 -8.07
CA LEU A 71 -9.21 -25.58 -8.54
C LEU A 71 -8.66 -26.95 -8.94
N SER A 72 -8.92 -27.98 -8.14
CA SER A 72 -8.50 -29.35 -8.43
C SER A 72 -9.15 -29.86 -9.72
N ASP A 73 -10.47 -29.67 -9.85
CA ASP A 73 -11.23 -30.03 -11.06
C ASP A 73 -10.76 -29.25 -12.30
N SER A 74 -10.17 -28.06 -12.10
CA SER A 74 -9.65 -27.18 -13.15
C SER A 74 -8.14 -27.36 -13.41
N GLY A 75 -7.52 -28.41 -12.85
CA GLY A 75 -6.15 -28.80 -13.16
C GLY A 75 -5.07 -28.30 -12.18
N LEU A 76 -5.43 -27.79 -11.00
CA LEU A 76 -4.46 -27.54 -9.93
C LEU A 76 -3.93 -28.89 -9.40
N PRO A 77 -2.60 -29.11 -9.35
CA PRO A 77 -2.04 -30.35 -8.80
C PRO A 77 -2.39 -30.55 -7.32
N PRO A 78 -2.30 -31.79 -6.79
CA PRO A 78 -2.50 -32.06 -5.37
C PRO A 78 -1.60 -31.21 -4.48
N GLN A 79 -2.20 -30.55 -3.50
CA GLN A 79 -1.52 -29.62 -2.60
C GLN A 79 -1.09 -30.31 -1.30
N LYS A 80 0.04 -29.87 -0.73
CA LYS A 80 0.46 -30.26 0.62
C LYS A 80 -0.14 -29.38 1.73
N MET A 81 -1.01 -28.45 1.35
CA MET A 81 -1.61 -27.46 2.25
C MET A 81 -3.13 -27.51 2.10
N GLY A 82 -3.85 -27.12 3.15
CA GLY A 82 -5.29 -26.92 3.16
C GLY A 82 -5.64 -25.53 3.70
N ILE A 83 -6.82 -25.02 3.38
CA ILE A 83 -7.31 -23.76 3.95
C ILE A 83 -7.94 -24.07 5.31
N GLU A 84 -7.42 -23.47 6.35
CA GLU A 84 -7.88 -23.64 7.73
C GLU A 84 -8.12 -22.29 8.40
N ARG A 85 -8.86 -22.30 9.52
CA ARG A 85 -8.90 -21.14 10.43
C ARG A 85 -7.55 -21.00 11.13
N VAL A 86 -7.04 -19.79 11.18
CA VAL A 86 -5.71 -19.48 11.73
C VAL A 86 -5.75 -18.18 12.53
N GLU A 87 -4.80 -18.02 13.47
CA GLU A 87 -4.69 -16.81 14.29
C GLU A 87 -4.29 -15.60 13.44
N VAL A 88 -3.28 -15.75 12.57
CA VAL A 88 -2.82 -14.68 11.67
C VAL A 88 -3.61 -14.76 10.38
N GLY A 89 -4.42 -13.74 10.10
CA GLY A 89 -5.16 -13.60 8.84
C GLY A 89 -6.49 -14.36 8.79
N GLU A 90 -7.01 -14.86 9.93
CA GLU A 90 -8.29 -15.55 10.15
C GLU A 90 -8.49 -16.87 9.37
N ARG A 91 -8.15 -16.90 8.08
CA ARG A 91 -8.00 -18.08 7.22
C ARG A 91 -6.63 -18.06 6.55
N GLY A 92 -6.03 -19.24 6.39
CA GLY A 92 -4.70 -19.36 5.80
C GLY A 92 -4.40 -20.76 5.30
N LEU A 93 -3.32 -20.91 4.53
CA LEU A 93 -2.83 -22.23 4.13
C LEU A 93 -2.02 -22.87 5.25
N VAL A 94 -2.47 -24.04 5.70
CA VAL A 94 -1.82 -24.85 6.74
C VAL A 94 -1.26 -26.13 6.12
N ALA A 95 -0.04 -26.49 6.51
CA ALA A 95 0.62 -27.70 6.05
C ALA A 95 -0.16 -28.94 6.52
N LEU A 96 -0.52 -29.83 5.58
CA LEU A 96 -1.16 -31.12 5.85
C LEU A 96 -0.14 -32.25 5.97
N LYS A 97 1.07 -32.01 5.46
CA LYS A 97 2.20 -32.95 5.44
C LYS A 97 3.48 -32.18 5.76
N ASN A 98 4.55 -32.90 6.09
CA ASN A 98 5.87 -32.29 6.20
C ASN A 98 6.29 -31.65 4.87
N ILE A 99 6.74 -30.40 4.95
CA ILE A 99 7.26 -29.60 3.84
C ILE A 99 8.72 -29.27 4.16
N ARG A 100 9.61 -29.54 3.22
CA ARG A 100 11.06 -29.31 3.40
C ARG A 100 11.41 -27.87 3.05
N LYS A 101 12.45 -27.32 3.68
CA LYS A 101 13.10 -26.10 3.18
C LYS A 101 13.57 -26.30 1.73
N GLY A 102 13.37 -25.30 0.88
CA GLY A 102 13.73 -25.33 -0.54
C GLY A 102 12.71 -26.07 -1.41
N GLU A 103 11.62 -26.58 -0.82
CA GLU A 103 10.55 -27.23 -1.58
C GLU A 103 9.70 -26.17 -2.30
N LYS A 104 9.42 -26.41 -3.59
CA LYS A 104 8.48 -25.62 -4.40
C LYS A 104 7.05 -26.08 -4.13
N LEU A 105 6.12 -25.13 -3.99
CA LEU A 105 4.71 -25.38 -3.69
C LEU A 105 3.77 -24.62 -4.64
N LEU A 106 2.47 -24.86 -4.48
CA LEU A 106 1.34 -24.33 -5.26
C LEU A 106 1.22 -24.87 -6.67
N PHE A 107 2.18 -24.60 -7.55
CA PHE A 107 2.10 -24.96 -8.97
C PHE A 107 0.76 -24.54 -9.61
N VAL A 108 0.38 -23.27 -9.48
CA VAL A 108 -0.85 -22.73 -10.09
C VAL A 108 -0.60 -22.45 -11.58
N PRO A 109 -1.26 -23.14 -12.52
CA PRO A 109 -1.01 -22.96 -13.94
C PRO A 109 -1.62 -21.65 -14.48
N PRO A 110 -1.10 -21.08 -15.58
CA PRO A 110 -1.58 -19.81 -16.16
C PRO A 110 -3.09 -19.73 -16.44
N PRO A 111 -3.80 -20.79 -16.85
CA PRO A 111 -5.26 -20.72 -17.02
C PRO A 111 -6.05 -20.49 -15.72
N LEU A 112 -5.41 -20.62 -14.55
CA LEU A 112 -6.01 -20.43 -13.22
C LEU A 112 -5.60 -19.11 -12.56
N ILE A 113 -4.98 -18.18 -13.29
CA ILE A 113 -4.70 -16.82 -12.81
C ILE A 113 -5.48 -15.78 -13.61
N ILE A 114 -5.74 -14.62 -12.99
CA ILE A 114 -6.38 -13.48 -13.64
C ILE A 114 -5.33 -12.39 -13.85
N THR A 115 -5.07 -12.05 -15.11
CA THR A 115 -4.13 -11.00 -15.55
C THR A 115 -4.82 -10.07 -16.55
N ALA A 116 -4.18 -8.96 -16.94
CA ALA A 116 -4.69 -8.06 -17.98
C ALA A 116 -4.94 -8.76 -19.34
N ASP A 117 -4.22 -9.86 -19.59
CA ASP A 117 -4.32 -10.65 -20.82
C ASP A 117 -5.41 -11.73 -20.76
N SER A 118 -5.94 -12.03 -19.58
CA SER A 118 -6.95 -13.08 -19.40
C SER A 118 -8.19 -12.83 -20.25
N GLU A 119 -8.80 -13.91 -20.72
CA GLU A 119 -10.09 -13.86 -21.39
C GLU A 119 -11.21 -13.54 -20.40
N TRP A 120 -12.18 -12.74 -20.86
CA TRP A 120 -13.33 -12.32 -20.07
C TRP A 120 -14.51 -13.21 -20.42
N THR A 121 -15.30 -13.61 -19.43
CA THR A 121 -16.54 -14.35 -19.68
C THR A 121 -17.53 -13.53 -20.53
N LEU A 122 -17.45 -12.19 -20.46
CA LEU A 122 -18.11 -11.26 -21.39
C LEU A 122 -17.06 -10.56 -22.28
N PRO A 123 -16.76 -11.09 -23.49
CA PRO A 123 -15.70 -10.55 -24.35
C PRO A 123 -15.92 -9.09 -24.77
N GLU A 124 -17.16 -8.66 -24.97
CA GLU A 124 -17.47 -7.28 -25.40
C GLU A 124 -17.11 -6.24 -24.33
N VAL A 125 -17.26 -6.56 -23.04
CA VAL A 125 -16.84 -5.69 -21.94
C VAL A 125 -15.33 -5.51 -21.99
N GLY A 126 -14.57 -6.63 -22.01
CA GLY A 126 -13.11 -6.60 -22.09
C GLY A 126 -12.59 -5.88 -23.34
N LYS A 127 -13.26 -6.05 -24.48
CA LYS A 127 -12.91 -5.39 -25.75
C LYS A 127 -13.04 -3.88 -25.67
N VAL A 128 -14.15 -3.36 -25.13
CA VAL A 128 -14.34 -1.91 -24.94
C VAL A 128 -13.26 -1.34 -24.03
N MET A 129 -12.93 -2.04 -22.95
CA MET A 129 -11.87 -1.62 -22.02
C MET A 129 -10.50 -1.56 -22.69
N LYS A 130 -10.11 -2.61 -23.44
CA LYS A 130 -8.84 -2.66 -24.16
C LYS A 130 -8.75 -1.62 -25.28
N GLN A 131 -9.84 -1.36 -26.01
CA GLN A 131 -9.90 -0.33 -27.06
C GLN A 131 -9.72 1.10 -26.52
N ASN A 132 -10.10 1.35 -25.28
CA ASN A 132 -9.89 2.63 -24.60
C ASN A 132 -8.52 2.71 -23.89
N SER A 133 -7.63 1.73 -24.12
CA SER A 133 -6.28 1.69 -23.53
C SER A 133 -6.27 1.84 -22.01
N VAL A 134 -7.24 1.21 -21.34
CA VAL A 134 -7.36 1.26 -19.87
C VAL A 134 -6.16 0.54 -19.23
N PRO A 135 -5.45 1.18 -18.28
CA PRO A 135 -4.31 0.54 -17.60
C PRO A 135 -4.68 -0.71 -16.79
N ASP A 136 -3.70 -1.56 -16.52
CA ASP A 136 -3.89 -2.88 -15.89
C ASP A 136 -4.73 -2.87 -14.62
N TRP A 137 -4.50 -1.94 -13.70
CA TRP A 137 -5.25 -1.88 -12.44
C TRP A 137 -6.75 -1.62 -12.63
N PRO A 138 -7.19 -0.52 -13.27
CA PRO A 138 -8.60 -0.32 -13.58
C PRO A 138 -9.19 -1.37 -14.53
N LEU A 139 -8.39 -1.94 -15.44
CA LEU A 139 -8.80 -3.03 -16.32
C LEU A 139 -9.14 -4.29 -15.52
N LEU A 140 -8.22 -4.75 -14.67
CA LEU A 140 -8.40 -5.89 -13.77
C LEU A 140 -9.53 -5.64 -12.77
N ALA A 141 -9.65 -4.42 -12.27
CA ALA A 141 -10.72 -4.07 -11.34
C ALA A 141 -12.09 -4.25 -12.01
N THR A 142 -12.19 -3.81 -13.27
CA THR A 142 -13.41 -3.97 -14.08
C THR A 142 -13.63 -5.43 -14.47
N HIS A 143 -12.57 -6.19 -14.74
CA HIS A 143 -12.64 -7.63 -15.01
C HIS A 143 -13.26 -8.37 -13.83
N LEU A 144 -12.76 -8.10 -12.63
CA LEU A 144 -13.24 -8.76 -11.42
C LEU A 144 -14.71 -8.40 -11.13
N ILE A 145 -15.14 -7.15 -11.36
CA ILE A 145 -16.55 -6.75 -11.25
C ILE A 145 -17.41 -7.49 -12.28
N SER A 146 -16.95 -7.54 -13.54
CA SER A 146 -17.65 -8.25 -14.61
C SER A 146 -17.85 -9.72 -14.25
N GLU A 147 -16.81 -10.40 -13.78
CA GLU A 147 -16.91 -11.81 -13.36
C GLU A 147 -17.81 -11.99 -12.14
N ALA A 148 -17.74 -11.08 -11.16
CA ALA A 148 -18.57 -11.15 -9.96
C ALA A 148 -20.05 -10.99 -10.27
N SER A 149 -20.40 -10.10 -11.20
CA SER A 149 -21.78 -9.84 -11.60
C SER A 149 -22.49 -11.00 -12.30
N LEU A 150 -21.72 -11.96 -12.82
CA LEU A 150 -22.25 -13.13 -13.52
C LEU A 150 -22.68 -14.25 -12.57
N TYR A 151 -22.34 -14.15 -11.28
CA TYR A 151 -22.63 -15.17 -10.27
C TYR A 151 -22.28 -16.58 -10.77
N ASN A 152 -23.28 -17.45 -10.92
CA ASN A 152 -23.12 -18.84 -11.34
C ASN A 152 -22.62 -19.02 -12.78
N ALA A 153 -22.74 -18.00 -13.63
CA ALA A 153 -22.26 -18.05 -15.01
C ALA A 153 -20.76 -17.74 -15.14
N SER A 154 -20.12 -17.16 -14.13
CA SER A 154 -18.67 -16.94 -14.16
C SER A 154 -17.93 -18.25 -13.89
N ARG A 155 -16.89 -18.50 -14.68
CA ARG A 155 -15.92 -19.57 -14.38
C ARG A 155 -15.18 -19.34 -13.06
N TRP A 156 -15.11 -18.10 -12.59
CA TRP A 156 -14.42 -17.70 -11.36
C TRP A 156 -15.34 -17.66 -10.14
N LYS A 157 -16.59 -18.15 -10.25
CA LYS A 157 -17.58 -18.04 -9.16
C LYS A 157 -17.06 -18.54 -7.80
N ASN A 158 -16.33 -19.66 -7.78
CA ASN A 158 -15.83 -20.25 -6.53
C ASN A 158 -14.69 -19.42 -5.94
N TYR A 159 -13.85 -18.85 -6.80
CA TYR A 159 -12.83 -17.89 -6.38
C TYR A 159 -13.45 -16.62 -5.81
N ILE A 160 -14.41 -16.03 -6.52
CA ILE A 160 -15.08 -14.79 -6.09
C ILE A 160 -15.85 -15.00 -4.80
N SER A 161 -16.55 -16.14 -4.64
CA SER A 161 -17.21 -16.50 -3.38
C SER A 161 -16.23 -16.70 -2.21
N ALA A 162 -14.98 -17.04 -2.47
CA ALA A 162 -13.95 -17.17 -1.45
C ALA A 162 -13.27 -15.83 -1.08
N LEU A 163 -13.41 -14.79 -1.91
CA LEU A 163 -12.89 -13.45 -1.61
C LEU A 163 -13.68 -12.78 -0.47
N PRO A 164 -13.04 -11.90 0.31
CA PRO A 164 -13.73 -11.14 1.34
C PRO A 164 -14.71 -10.14 0.72
N ARG A 165 -15.94 -10.11 1.25
CA ARG A 165 -16.97 -9.12 0.86
C ARG A 165 -16.59 -7.70 1.27
N GLN A 166 -15.88 -7.55 2.39
CA GLN A 166 -15.41 -6.27 2.91
C GLN A 166 -13.94 -6.38 3.35
N PRO A 167 -12.99 -6.00 2.47
CA PRO A 167 -11.58 -5.87 2.86
C PRO A 167 -11.39 -4.78 3.95
N TYR A 168 -10.42 -4.97 4.85
CA TYR A 168 -10.18 -4.08 6.00
C TYR A 168 -9.12 -2.98 5.76
N SER A 169 -8.63 -2.84 4.52
CA SER A 169 -7.63 -1.83 4.18
C SER A 169 -8.11 -0.40 4.44
N LEU A 170 -7.18 0.56 4.53
CA LEU A 170 -7.53 1.97 4.74
C LEU A 170 -8.40 2.58 3.63
N LEU A 171 -8.54 1.92 2.48
CA LEU A 171 -9.47 2.33 1.42
C LEU A 171 -10.93 2.41 1.92
N TYR A 172 -11.29 1.60 2.93
CA TYR A 172 -12.65 1.50 3.48
C TYR A 172 -12.86 2.35 4.73
N TRP A 173 -11.86 3.13 5.13
CA TRP A 173 -11.97 4.03 6.27
C TRP A 173 -12.54 5.35 5.77
N THR A 174 -13.57 5.83 6.45
CA THR A 174 -14.17 7.13 6.11
C THR A 174 -13.20 8.26 6.45
N ARG A 175 -13.41 9.44 5.85
CA ARG A 175 -12.57 10.61 6.15
C ARG A 175 -12.56 10.95 7.64
N SER A 176 -13.72 10.87 8.30
CA SER A 176 -13.82 11.12 9.74
C SER A 176 -13.10 10.05 10.57
N GLU A 177 -13.08 8.78 10.14
CA GLU A 177 -12.30 7.72 10.79
C GLU A 177 -10.79 7.93 10.64
N LEU A 178 -10.33 8.29 9.45
CA LEU A 178 -8.91 8.64 9.22
C LEU A 178 -8.50 9.84 10.07
N ASP A 179 -9.33 10.88 10.11
CA ASP A 179 -9.09 12.11 10.88
C ASP A 179 -9.16 11.89 12.40
N ALA A 180 -10.00 10.97 12.86
CA ALA A 180 -10.13 10.65 14.28
C ALA A 180 -9.04 9.68 14.76
N PHE A 181 -8.71 8.66 13.98
CA PHE A 181 -7.89 7.53 14.43
C PHE A 181 -6.45 7.57 13.92
N LEU A 182 -6.15 8.23 12.80
CA LEU A 182 -4.79 8.27 12.25
C LEU A 182 -4.20 9.69 12.22
N VAL A 183 -4.74 10.62 13.01
CA VAL A 183 -4.29 12.03 13.07
C VAL A 183 -2.80 12.18 13.37
N ALA A 184 -2.23 11.27 14.17
CA ALA A 184 -0.82 11.30 14.52
C ALA A 184 0.08 10.66 13.46
N SER A 185 -0.44 9.70 12.68
CA SER A 185 0.36 8.89 11.75
C SER A 185 0.45 9.53 10.36
N PRO A 186 1.64 9.60 9.76
CA PRO A 186 1.82 10.12 8.40
C PRO A 186 1.15 9.23 7.32
N ILE A 187 0.83 7.97 7.63
CA ILE A 187 0.13 7.07 6.70
C ILE A 187 -1.26 7.60 6.32
N ARG A 188 -1.86 8.43 7.18
CA ARG A 188 -3.17 9.04 6.96
C ARG A 188 -3.24 9.77 5.62
N ASP A 189 -2.19 10.50 5.26
CA ASP A 189 -2.18 11.27 4.02
C ASP A 189 -2.10 10.35 2.79
N ARG A 190 -1.33 9.25 2.88
CA ARG A 190 -1.30 8.20 1.84
C ARG A 190 -2.64 7.49 1.70
N ALA A 191 -3.36 7.28 2.79
CA ALA A 191 -4.71 6.70 2.77
C ALA A 191 -5.71 7.65 2.09
N ILE A 192 -5.70 8.94 2.45
CA ILE A 192 -6.53 9.96 1.82
C ILE A 192 -6.25 10.02 0.31
N GLN A 193 -4.97 10.09 -0.07
CA GLN A 193 -4.57 10.13 -1.48
C GLN A 193 -5.06 8.90 -2.22
N ARG A 194 -4.92 7.69 -1.65
CA ARG A 194 -5.41 6.45 -2.27
C ARG A 194 -6.92 6.47 -2.50
N ILE A 195 -7.71 6.93 -1.53
CA ILE A 195 -9.17 7.06 -1.70
C ILE A 195 -9.48 8.05 -2.81
N THR A 196 -8.79 9.19 -2.85
CA THR A 196 -8.92 10.20 -3.90
C THR A 196 -8.57 9.63 -5.28
N ASP A 197 -7.48 8.88 -5.40
CA ASP A 197 -7.03 8.33 -6.69
C ASP A 197 -8.01 7.27 -7.23
N VAL A 198 -8.48 6.36 -6.38
CA VAL A 198 -9.49 5.34 -6.78
C VAL A 198 -10.81 6.00 -7.16
N THR A 199 -11.24 7.00 -6.39
CA THR A 199 -12.45 7.81 -6.69
C THR A 199 -12.31 8.53 -8.03
N GLY A 200 -11.17 9.18 -8.26
CA GLY A 200 -10.86 9.87 -9.51
C GLY A 200 -10.83 8.91 -10.70
N THR A 201 -10.19 7.75 -10.53
CA THR A 201 -10.14 6.66 -11.51
C THR A 201 -11.55 6.21 -11.91
N TYR A 202 -12.42 5.93 -10.93
CA TYR A 202 -13.81 5.56 -11.20
C TYR A 202 -14.55 6.65 -11.98
N ASN A 203 -14.47 7.91 -11.54
CA ASN A 203 -15.16 9.01 -12.20
C ASN A 203 -14.71 9.18 -13.66
N ASP A 204 -13.40 9.08 -13.93
CA ASP A 204 -12.86 9.14 -15.28
C ASP A 204 -13.38 7.99 -16.15
N MET A 205 -13.41 6.76 -15.62
CA MET A 205 -13.94 5.58 -16.32
C MET A 205 -15.44 5.69 -16.58
N ARG A 206 -16.21 6.17 -15.59
CA ARG A 206 -17.64 6.42 -15.72
C ARG A 206 -17.91 7.39 -16.86
N ASP A 207 -17.27 8.54 -16.84
CA ASP A 207 -17.54 9.64 -17.78
C ASP A 207 -17.06 9.30 -19.19
N ARG A 208 -15.93 8.59 -19.34
CA ARG A 208 -15.34 8.29 -20.64
C ARG A 208 -15.84 7.00 -21.27
N ILE A 209 -16.18 5.99 -20.48
CA ILE A 209 -16.46 4.62 -20.95
C ILE A 209 -17.85 4.16 -20.51
N PHE A 210 -18.11 4.03 -19.20
CA PHE A 210 -19.31 3.33 -18.71
C PHE A 210 -20.60 4.02 -19.18
N SER A 211 -20.69 5.35 -19.05
CA SER A 211 -21.86 6.13 -19.46
C SER A 211 -22.12 6.11 -20.98
N LYS A 212 -21.10 5.80 -21.80
CA LYS A 212 -21.25 5.67 -23.27
C LYS A 212 -21.72 4.28 -23.69
N HIS A 213 -21.62 3.30 -22.80
CA HIS A 213 -21.95 1.90 -23.05
C HIS A 213 -22.82 1.33 -21.91
N PRO A 214 -23.97 1.95 -21.56
CA PRO A 214 -24.76 1.56 -20.40
C PRO A 214 -25.29 0.12 -20.46
N ASP A 215 -25.47 -0.43 -21.67
CA ASP A 215 -25.87 -1.83 -21.88
C ASP A 215 -24.77 -2.82 -21.45
N LEU A 216 -23.50 -2.42 -21.53
CA LEU A 216 -22.34 -3.23 -21.13
C LEU A 216 -21.90 -2.93 -19.70
N PHE A 217 -22.08 -1.69 -19.25
CA PHE A 217 -21.68 -1.21 -17.93
C PHE A 217 -22.87 -0.60 -17.16
N PRO A 218 -23.87 -1.39 -16.77
CA PRO A 218 -25.01 -0.89 -16.02
C PRO A 218 -24.57 -0.31 -14.67
N GLU A 219 -25.05 0.89 -14.32
CA GLU A 219 -24.68 1.62 -13.10
C GLU A 219 -24.99 0.83 -11.82
N GLU A 220 -25.99 -0.04 -11.86
CA GLU A 220 -26.34 -0.95 -10.76
C GLU A 220 -25.20 -1.90 -10.37
N ILE A 221 -24.30 -2.19 -11.34
CA ILE A 221 -23.20 -3.15 -11.21
C ILE A 221 -21.85 -2.42 -11.19
N TYR A 222 -21.64 -1.46 -12.10
CA TYR A 222 -20.40 -0.72 -12.25
C TYR A 222 -20.52 0.64 -11.56
N ASN A 223 -20.61 0.63 -10.23
CA ASN A 223 -20.69 1.81 -9.39
C ASN A 223 -19.45 1.97 -8.49
N MET A 224 -19.39 3.08 -7.76
CA MET A 224 -18.28 3.37 -6.85
C MET A 224 -18.07 2.26 -5.80
N GLU A 225 -19.13 1.63 -5.30
CA GLU A 225 -19.01 0.63 -4.24
C GLU A 225 -18.33 -0.64 -4.75
N THR A 226 -18.79 -1.18 -5.89
CA THR A 226 -18.19 -2.37 -6.51
C THR A 226 -16.78 -2.09 -7.03
N PHE A 227 -16.52 -0.85 -7.44
CA PHE A 227 -15.18 -0.40 -7.83
C PHE A 227 -14.21 -0.31 -6.64
N MET A 228 -14.65 0.26 -5.52
CA MET A 228 -13.89 0.26 -4.26
C MET A 228 -13.66 -1.16 -3.75
N TRP A 229 -14.67 -2.04 -3.83
CA TRP A 229 -14.53 -3.47 -3.55
C TRP A 229 -13.39 -4.08 -4.35
N SER A 230 -13.46 -3.94 -5.66
CA SER A 230 -12.51 -4.52 -6.59
C SER A 230 -11.09 -4.01 -6.34
N PHE A 231 -10.89 -2.70 -6.20
CA PHE A 231 -9.58 -2.13 -5.84
C PHE A 231 -9.09 -2.61 -4.48
N GLY A 232 -9.97 -2.78 -3.49
CA GLY A 232 -9.61 -3.36 -2.19
C GLY A 232 -9.11 -4.80 -2.31
N ILE A 233 -9.71 -5.62 -3.18
CA ILE A 233 -9.19 -6.95 -3.52
C ILE A 233 -7.82 -6.83 -4.18
N LEU A 234 -7.68 -5.99 -5.20
CA LEU A 234 -6.41 -5.84 -5.91
C LEU A 234 -5.28 -5.37 -4.97
N PHE A 235 -5.50 -4.36 -4.13
CA PHE A 235 -4.47 -3.88 -3.20
C PHE A 235 -4.00 -4.96 -2.20
N SER A 236 -4.89 -5.88 -1.83
CA SER A 236 -4.60 -6.89 -0.81
C SER A 236 -4.12 -8.22 -1.37
N ARG A 237 -4.37 -8.52 -2.65
CA ARG A 237 -4.17 -9.87 -3.24
C ARG A 237 -3.44 -9.88 -4.57
N LEU A 238 -3.27 -8.74 -5.23
CA LEU A 238 -2.55 -8.71 -6.49
C LEU A 238 -1.06 -8.97 -6.28
N VAL A 239 -0.53 -9.97 -6.97
CA VAL A 239 0.90 -10.32 -6.96
C VAL A 239 1.57 -9.80 -8.21
N ARG A 240 2.83 -9.39 -8.10
CA ARG A 240 3.68 -9.05 -9.23
C ARG A 240 4.57 -10.24 -9.54
N LEU A 241 4.68 -10.59 -10.82
CA LEU A 241 5.37 -11.76 -11.34
C LEU A 241 6.56 -11.32 -12.21
N PRO A 242 7.76 -11.14 -11.63
CA PRO A 242 8.95 -10.71 -12.37
C PRO A 242 9.27 -11.59 -13.58
N SER A 243 9.09 -12.91 -13.45
CA SER A 243 9.38 -13.86 -14.53
C SER A 243 8.35 -13.84 -15.67
N MET A 244 7.29 -13.02 -15.56
CA MET A 244 6.30 -12.74 -16.60
C MET A 244 6.29 -11.25 -16.96
N ASP A 245 7.45 -10.64 -17.19
CA ASP A 245 7.57 -9.22 -17.60
C ASP A 245 6.92 -8.24 -16.60
N GLU A 246 7.10 -8.50 -15.29
CA GLU A 246 6.54 -7.69 -14.19
C GLU A 246 5.00 -7.61 -14.18
N LYS A 247 4.32 -8.53 -14.87
CA LYS A 247 2.86 -8.62 -14.89
C LYS A 247 2.29 -8.74 -13.49
N VAL A 248 1.09 -8.19 -13.33
CA VAL A 248 0.31 -8.32 -12.11
C VAL A 248 -0.82 -9.34 -12.29
N ALA A 249 -1.06 -10.16 -11.27
CA ALA A 249 -2.02 -11.24 -11.32
C ALA A 249 -2.78 -11.42 -10.00
N LEU A 250 -4.04 -11.82 -10.08
CA LEU A 250 -4.70 -12.53 -8.97
C LEU A 250 -4.42 -14.02 -9.13
N VAL A 251 -4.01 -14.68 -8.05
CA VAL A 251 -3.61 -16.08 -8.08
C VAL A 251 -4.46 -16.85 -7.07
N PRO A 252 -5.65 -17.31 -7.48
CA PRO A 252 -6.47 -18.24 -6.71
C PRO A 252 -5.63 -19.34 -6.08
N TRP A 253 -5.99 -19.73 -4.84
CA TRP A 253 -5.18 -20.56 -3.94
C TRP A 253 -4.02 -19.81 -3.27
N ALA A 254 -3.11 -19.23 -4.06
CA ALA A 254 -1.94 -18.54 -3.52
C ALA A 254 -2.32 -17.33 -2.66
N ASP A 255 -3.39 -16.64 -3.03
CA ASP A 255 -3.92 -15.48 -2.29
C ASP A 255 -4.46 -15.84 -0.89
N MET A 256 -4.49 -17.13 -0.51
CA MET A 256 -4.80 -17.59 0.86
C MET A 256 -3.55 -17.70 1.76
N LEU A 257 -2.36 -17.41 1.25
CA LEU A 257 -1.13 -17.32 2.05
C LEU A 257 -1.09 -15.98 2.79
N ASN A 258 -0.89 -16.04 4.11
CA ASN A 258 -0.74 -14.84 4.92
C ASN A 258 0.70 -14.34 4.96
N HIS A 259 0.84 -13.08 5.40
CA HIS A 259 2.14 -12.46 5.58
C HIS A 259 2.85 -12.94 6.85
N ASN A 260 4.15 -13.17 6.74
CA ASN A 260 5.05 -13.10 7.89
C ASN A 260 6.31 -12.29 7.50
N SER A 261 6.74 -11.35 8.35
CA SER A 261 7.90 -10.50 8.06
C SER A 261 9.25 -11.20 8.27
N GLU A 262 9.25 -12.42 8.84
CA GLU A 262 10.42 -13.26 9.03
C GLU A 262 10.73 -14.17 7.83
N VAL A 263 9.80 -14.30 6.88
CA VAL A 263 10.01 -15.09 5.66
C VAL A 263 10.41 -14.21 4.48
N GLU A 264 11.22 -14.77 3.58
CA GLU A 264 11.69 -14.12 2.35
C GLU A 264 11.03 -14.70 1.09
N THR A 265 10.14 -15.68 1.27
CA THR A 265 9.46 -16.37 0.17
C THR A 265 8.48 -15.45 -0.55
N PHE A 266 8.42 -15.54 -1.88
CA PHE A 266 7.48 -14.81 -2.71
C PHE A 266 7.01 -15.67 -3.88
N LEU A 267 5.90 -15.26 -4.48
CA LEU A 267 5.30 -15.92 -5.63
C LEU A 267 5.95 -15.42 -6.93
N ASP A 268 6.32 -16.35 -7.81
CA ASP A 268 6.75 -16.01 -9.17
C ASP A 268 6.43 -17.16 -10.12
N PHE A 269 6.51 -16.89 -11.42
CA PHE A 269 6.36 -17.89 -12.46
C PHE A 269 7.64 -18.70 -12.64
N ASP A 270 7.55 -20.01 -12.43
CA ASP A 270 8.62 -20.95 -12.72
C ASP A 270 8.49 -21.49 -14.14
N LYS A 271 9.42 -21.10 -15.02
CA LYS A 271 9.47 -21.55 -16.41
C LYS A 271 9.61 -23.06 -16.57
N SER A 272 10.24 -23.73 -15.60
CA SER A 272 10.46 -25.18 -15.69
C SER A 272 9.20 -26.01 -15.45
N SER A 273 8.33 -25.56 -14.55
CA SER A 273 7.03 -26.19 -14.28
C SER A 273 5.85 -25.50 -14.96
N GLU A 274 6.11 -24.41 -15.70
CA GLU A 274 5.11 -23.54 -16.34
C GLU A 274 3.97 -23.13 -15.41
N ALA A 275 4.30 -22.74 -14.17
CA ALA A 275 3.30 -22.46 -13.14
C ALA A 275 3.78 -21.38 -12.14
N ILE A 276 2.84 -20.74 -11.47
CA ILE A 276 3.12 -19.87 -10.31
C ILE A 276 3.44 -20.74 -9.10
N VAL A 277 4.60 -20.49 -8.51
CA VAL A 277 5.12 -21.22 -7.35
C VAL A 277 5.69 -20.24 -6.33
N PHE A 278 5.89 -20.72 -5.11
CA PHE A 278 6.93 -20.16 -4.23
C PHE A 278 7.84 -21.29 -3.75
N THR A 279 9.06 -20.92 -3.37
CA THR A 279 10.02 -21.84 -2.75
C THR A 279 10.10 -21.53 -1.26
N THR A 280 9.97 -22.55 -0.43
CA THR A 280 10.04 -22.40 1.04
C THR A 280 11.46 -22.05 1.52
N ASP A 281 11.58 -21.11 2.46
CA ASP A 281 12.85 -20.72 3.09
C ASP A 281 13.15 -21.48 4.40
N ARG A 282 12.14 -22.17 4.92
CA ARG A 282 12.16 -22.97 6.16
C ARG A 282 11.28 -24.22 6.03
N PRO A 283 11.50 -25.27 6.84
CA PRO A 283 10.60 -26.43 6.89
C PRO A 283 9.28 -26.10 7.61
N TYR A 284 8.22 -26.85 7.29
CA TYR A 284 6.93 -26.80 7.99
C TYR A 284 6.45 -28.21 8.35
N GLN A 285 5.94 -28.38 9.56
CA GLN A 285 5.29 -29.58 10.07
C GLN A 285 3.77 -29.54 9.82
N PRO A 286 3.09 -30.70 9.76
CA PRO A 286 1.64 -30.74 9.72
C PRO A 286 1.00 -29.89 10.82
N GLY A 287 0.03 -29.06 10.48
CA GLY A 287 -0.63 -28.12 11.39
C GLY A 287 0.02 -26.73 11.46
N GLU A 288 1.23 -26.54 10.90
CA GLU A 288 1.83 -25.21 10.83
C GLU A 288 1.29 -24.40 9.65
N GLN A 289 0.97 -23.13 9.91
CA GLN A 289 0.62 -22.19 8.85
C GLN A 289 1.84 -21.89 7.97
N VAL A 290 1.62 -21.92 6.66
CA VAL A 290 2.59 -21.56 5.63
C VAL A 290 2.42 -20.10 5.28
N PHE A 291 3.53 -19.37 5.22
CA PHE A 291 3.54 -17.91 5.06
C PHE A 291 4.37 -17.50 3.85
N ILE A 292 4.06 -16.33 3.32
CA ILE A 292 4.88 -15.62 2.33
C ILE A 292 5.22 -14.20 2.79
N SER A 293 6.18 -13.58 2.13
CA SER A 293 6.47 -12.17 2.26
C SER A 293 5.56 -11.37 1.32
N TYR A 294 4.82 -10.39 1.85
CA TYR A 294 4.11 -9.39 1.05
C TYR A 294 5.05 -8.25 0.59
N GLY A 295 6.35 -8.41 0.85
CA GLY A 295 7.39 -7.42 0.63
C GLY A 295 7.84 -6.73 1.92
N LYS A 296 8.91 -5.94 1.80
CA LYS A 296 9.51 -5.16 2.90
C LYS A 296 8.69 -3.90 3.15
N LYS A 297 7.57 -4.04 3.87
CA LYS A 297 6.59 -2.99 4.11
C LYS A 297 6.58 -2.55 5.58
N SER A 298 6.32 -1.27 5.80
CA SER A 298 6.08 -0.76 7.16
C SER A 298 4.72 -1.21 7.69
N ASN A 299 4.50 -1.12 9.00
CA ASN A 299 3.18 -1.41 9.57
C ASN A 299 2.09 -0.47 9.04
N GLY A 300 2.45 0.78 8.74
CA GLY A 300 1.54 1.71 8.06
C GLY A 300 1.15 1.20 6.67
N GLU A 301 2.11 0.69 5.89
CA GLU A 301 1.85 0.15 4.55
C GLU A 301 1.06 -1.16 4.55
N LEU A 302 1.29 -2.00 5.57
CA LEU A 302 0.52 -3.21 5.82
C LEU A 302 -0.94 -2.85 6.13
N LEU A 303 -1.19 -1.88 7.00
CA LEU A 303 -2.54 -1.41 7.31
C LEU A 303 -3.20 -0.77 6.08
N LEU A 304 -2.45 0.04 5.35
CA LEU A 304 -2.91 0.76 4.15
C LEU A 304 -3.42 -0.19 3.05
N SER A 305 -2.79 -1.36 2.86
CA SER A 305 -3.12 -2.25 1.73
C SER A 305 -3.81 -3.56 2.14
N TYR A 306 -3.49 -4.10 3.31
CA TYR A 306 -3.96 -5.42 3.76
C TYR A 306 -4.90 -5.34 4.97
N GLY A 307 -4.91 -4.22 5.70
CA GLY A 307 -5.85 -4.00 6.80
C GLY A 307 -5.41 -4.58 8.15
N PHE A 308 -4.11 -4.81 8.35
CA PHE A 308 -3.56 -5.27 9.64
C PHE A 308 -2.28 -4.54 10.02
N VAL A 309 -1.96 -4.57 11.31
CA VAL A 309 -0.69 -4.09 11.87
C VAL A 309 0.03 -5.30 12.46
N ALA A 310 1.30 -5.51 12.09
CA ALA A 310 2.07 -6.60 12.67
C ALA A 310 2.30 -6.37 14.17
N LYS A 311 2.40 -7.45 14.94
CA LYS A 311 2.67 -7.38 16.38
C LYS A 311 3.88 -6.51 16.66
N GLU A 312 3.81 -5.69 17.70
CA GLU A 312 4.87 -4.73 18.04
C GLU A 312 6.25 -5.42 18.10
N GLY A 313 7.21 -4.90 17.34
CA GLY A 313 8.58 -5.41 17.28
C GLY A 313 8.81 -6.65 16.41
N SER A 314 7.76 -7.24 15.82
CA SER A 314 7.89 -8.41 14.94
C SER A 314 8.25 -8.07 13.49
N ASN A 315 7.93 -6.86 13.02
CA ASN A 315 8.24 -6.42 11.65
C ASN A 315 9.61 -5.70 11.60
N PRO A 316 10.67 -6.33 11.07
CA PRO A 316 12.00 -5.72 10.97
C PRO A 316 12.09 -4.60 9.92
N ASN A 317 11.08 -4.48 9.05
CA ASN A 317 10.96 -3.44 8.03
C ASN A 317 10.04 -2.30 8.48
N ASP A 318 9.57 -2.31 9.72
CA ASP A 318 8.70 -1.25 10.23
C ASP A 318 9.39 0.11 10.18
N SER A 319 8.65 1.12 9.76
CA SER A 319 9.16 2.47 9.56
C SER A 319 8.09 3.52 9.72
N VAL A 320 8.49 4.70 10.20
CA VAL A 320 7.66 5.90 10.27
C VAL A 320 8.34 7.05 9.55
N GLU A 321 7.59 7.80 8.76
CA GLU A 321 8.10 8.98 8.06
C GLU A 321 8.17 10.19 9.02
N LEU A 322 9.36 10.78 9.16
CA LEU A 322 9.52 12.08 9.80
C LEU A 322 9.55 13.17 8.73
N ALA A 323 8.66 14.15 8.83
CA ALA A 323 8.65 15.31 7.95
C ALA A 323 9.62 16.39 8.45
N LEU A 324 10.51 16.86 7.57
CA LEU A 324 11.37 18.02 7.77
C LEU A 324 11.03 19.06 6.71
N SER A 325 11.06 20.35 7.06
CA SER A 325 10.67 21.42 6.14
C SER A 325 11.60 22.63 6.24
N LEU A 326 11.74 23.36 5.15
CA LEU A 326 12.40 24.67 5.17
C LEU A 326 11.57 25.68 5.97
N ASP A 327 12.25 26.58 6.67
CA ASP A 327 11.62 27.74 7.30
C ASP A 327 11.48 28.88 6.27
N LYS A 328 10.26 29.39 6.09
CA LYS A 328 9.98 30.50 5.16
C LYS A 328 10.60 31.83 5.59
N SER A 329 11.00 31.93 6.86
CA SER A 329 11.69 33.10 7.42
C SER A 329 13.21 33.06 7.23
N ASP A 330 13.77 31.95 6.71
CA ASP A 330 15.19 31.82 6.40
C ASP A 330 15.61 32.81 5.30
N GLU A 331 16.71 33.54 5.52
CA GLU A 331 17.25 34.52 4.57
C GLU A 331 17.57 33.87 3.21
N CYS A 332 18.01 32.61 3.20
CA CYS A 332 18.35 31.82 2.03
C CYS A 332 17.20 30.89 1.58
N TYR A 333 15.97 31.10 2.04
CA TYR A 333 14.83 30.21 1.74
C TYR A 333 14.67 29.95 0.24
N LYS A 334 14.76 31.00 -0.59
CA LYS A 334 14.54 30.89 -2.04
C LYS A 334 15.63 30.05 -2.70
N GLU A 335 16.89 30.31 -2.37
CA GLU A 335 18.05 29.61 -2.88
C GLU A 335 18.03 28.13 -2.47
N LYS A 336 17.73 27.84 -1.20
CA LYS A 336 17.59 26.46 -0.69
C LYS A 336 16.45 25.73 -1.39
N LEU A 337 15.29 26.36 -1.57
CA LEU A 337 14.15 25.77 -2.26
C LEU A 337 14.43 25.52 -3.75
N GLU A 338 15.16 26.42 -4.41
CA GLU A 338 15.60 26.23 -5.80
C GLU A 338 16.58 25.06 -5.93
N ALA A 339 17.53 24.92 -5.00
CA ALA A 339 18.43 23.76 -4.96
C ALA A 339 17.65 22.45 -4.79
N LEU A 340 16.69 22.38 -3.86
CA LEU A 340 15.81 21.21 -3.68
C LEU A 340 15.05 20.85 -4.97
N ARG A 341 14.46 21.85 -5.64
CA ARG A 341 13.67 21.65 -6.86
C ARG A 341 14.48 21.05 -8.01
N ARG A 342 15.76 21.41 -8.14
CA ARG A 342 16.67 20.82 -9.16
C ARG A 342 16.80 19.31 -9.01
N TYR A 343 16.67 18.79 -7.79
CA TYR A 343 16.72 17.36 -7.48
C TYR A 343 15.34 16.72 -7.27
N SER A 344 14.27 17.37 -7.75
CA SER A 344 12.88 16.94 -7.59
C SER A 344 12.42 16.82 -6.14
N LEU A 345 13.06 17.55 -5.22
CA LEU A 345 12.61 17.69 -3.84
C LEU A 345 11.75 18.96 -3.71
N SER A 346 10.95 18.98 -2.66
CA SER A 346 10.02 20.04 -2.29
C SER A 346 10.44 20.74 -1.00
N GLU A 347 9.68 21.75 -0.58
CA GLU A 347 9.85 22.46 0.69
C GLU A 347 9.78 21.54 1.92
N SER A 348 9.05 20.42 1.82
CA SER A 348 8.76 19.52 2.93
C SER A 348 8.98 18.08 2.48
N GLU A 349 10.01 17.46 3.03
CA GLU A 349 10.41 16.10 2.68
C GLU A 349 10.19 15.15 3.85
N ARG A 350 9.89 13.89 3.52
CA ARG A 350 9.61 12.84 4.50
C ARG A 350 10.69 11.78 4.46
N PHE A 351 11.25 11.48 5.62
CA PHE A 351 12.36 10.54 5.76
C PHE A 351 11.92 9.31 6.56
N PRO A 352 12.02 8.09 5.99
CA PRO A 352 11.59 6.87 6.67
C PRO A 352 12.58 6.48 7.77
N LEU A 353 12.15 6.57 9.02
CA LEU A 353 12.91 6.14 10.18
C LEU A 353 12.61 4.68 10.48
N GLN A 354 13.64 3.90 10.83
CA GLN A 354 13.51 2.52 11.29
C GLN A 354 14.14 2.36 12.67
N ILE A 355 13.78 1.28 13.38
CA ILE A 355 14.39 1.00 14.69
C ILE A 355 15.92 0.83 14.63
N LYS A 356 16.43 0.46 13.45
CA LYS A 356 17.86 0.22 13.17
C LYS A 356 18.61 1.50 12.76
N GLY A 357 17.91 2.57 12.40
CA GLY A 357 18.54 3.82 11.96
C GLY A 357 17.64 4.68 11.07
N TRP A 358 18.24 5.70 10.47
CA TRP A 358 17.60 6.66 9.59
C TRP A 358 18.41 6.84 8.31
N PRO A 359 17.79 7.31 7.21
CA PRO A 359 18.47 7.60 5.96
C PRO A 359 19.50 8.72 6.12
N VAL A 360 20.61 8.63 5.39
CA VAL A 360 21.66 9.68 5.38
C VAL A 360 21.15 10.95 4.71
N GLU A 361 20.20 10.81 3.81
CA GLU A 361 19.47 11.87 3.11
C GLU A 361 18.78 12.83 4.09
N MET A 362 18.32 12.32 5.24
CA MET A 362 17.73 13.12 6.30
C MET A 362 18.74 14.11 6.91
N MET A 363 19.98 13.66 7.12
CA MET A 363 21.05 14.53 7.62
C MET A 363 21.46 15.55 6.55
N ALA A 364 21.55 15.13 5.28
CA ALA A 364 21.84 16.03 4.17
C ALA A 364 20.80 17.16 4.05
N TYR A 365 19.52 16.82 4.18
CA TYR A 365 18.43 17.80 4.23
C TYR A 365 18.56 18.73 5.43
N ALA A 366 18.86 18.20 6.62
CA ALA A 366 19.05 19.01 7.81
C ALA A 366 20.23 19.99 7.69
N TYR A 367 21.35 19.58 7.08
CA TYR A 367 22.45 20.50 6.79
C TYR A 367 22.01 21.64 5.87
N LEU A 368 21.26 21.33 4.80
CA LEU A 368 20.72 22.36 3.92
C LEU A 368 19.84 23.35 4.71
N VAL A 369 18.95 22.84 5.57
CA VAL A 369 18.05 23.68 6.36
C VAL A 369 18.84 24.63 7.25
N VAL A 370 19.82 24.15 8.00
CA VAL A 370 20.54 24.99 8.99
C VAL A 370 21.70 25.80 8.40
N SER A 371 22.08 25.53 7.15
CA SER A 371 23.24 26.16 6.53
C SER A 371 23.08 27.69 6.40
N PRO A 372 24.07 28.50 6.84
CA PRO A 372 24.03 29.95 6.74
C PRO A 372 24.32 30.46 5.31
N PRO A 373 24.09 31.76 5.02
CA PRO A 373 24.40 32.34 3.70
C PRO A 373 25.84 32.15 3.23
N SER A 374 26.81 32.08 4.16
CA SER A 374 28.22 31.83 3.88
C SER A 374 28.49 30.45 3.27
N MET A 375 27.56 29.49 3.43
CA MET A 375 27.63 28.16 2.86
C MET A 375 26.78 27.99 1.58
N SER A 376 26.29 29.07 0.98
CA SER A 376 25.46 29.04 -0.24
C SER A 376 26.05 28.23 -1.40
N GLN A 377 27.37 28.19 -1.53
CA GLN A 377 28.08 27.37 -2.53
C GLN A 377 27.89 25.85 -2.34
N ARG A 378 27.42 25.42 -1.16
CA ARG A 378 27.19 24.01 -0.80
C ARG A 378 25.72 23.59 -0.87
N PHE A 379 24.78 24.51 -1.09
CA PHE A 379 23.34 24.19 -1.10
C PHE A 379 22.98 23.13 -2.14
N GLU A 380 23.56 23.22 -3.34
CA GLU A 380 23.35 22.25 -4.41
C GLU A 380 23.85 20.85 -4.00
N GLU A 381 25.04 20.77 -3.39
CA GLU A 381 25.62 19.51 -2.89
C GLU A 381 24.74 18.87 -1.81
N MET A 382 24.26 19.67 -0.85
CA MET A 382 23.37 19.20 0.22
C MET A 382 22.02 18.73 -0.32
N ALA A 383 21.43 19.48 -1.26
CA ALA A 383 20.18 19.10 -1.92
C ALA A 383 20.33 17.82 -2.77
N ALA A 384 21.46 17.68 -3.45
CA ALA A 384 21.79 16.47 -4.21
C ALA A 384 21.88 15.24 -3.29
N ALA A 385 22.55 15.37 -2.16
CA ALA A 385 22.70 14.29 -1.19
C ALA A 385 21.42 13.99 -0.40
N ALA A 386 20.53 14.97 -0.25
CA ALA A 386 19.18 14.76 0.29
C ALA A 386 18.29 14.00 -0.72
N SER A 387 18.65 14.03 -2.01
CA SER A 387 17.92 13.30 -3.05
C SER A 387 18.45 11.87 -3.17
N ASN A 388 17.58 10.90 -2.92
CA ASN A 388 17.86 9.46 -3.05
C ASN A 388 18.03 8.99 -4.52
N LYS A 389 18.29 9.92 -5.47
CA LYS A 389 18.34 9.64 -6.91
C LYS A 389 19.75 9.46 -7.48
N ASN A 390 20.81 9.85 -6.75
CA ASN A 390 22.20 9.68 -7.19
C ASN A 390 22.88 8.56 -6.40
N SER A 391 23.23 7.48 -7.10
CA SER A 391 23.81 6.22 -6.59
C SER A 391 25.14 6.31 -5.83
N THR A 392 25.72 7.50 -5.66
CA THR A 392 26.85 7.71 -4.76
C THR A 392 26.30 8.04 -3.36
N LYS A 393 26.14 7.03 -2.51
CA LYS A 393 25.88 7.18 -1.07
C LYS A 393 27.08 7.83 -0.36
N SER A 394 27.48 9.03 -0.77
CA SER A 394 28.49 9.81 -0.06
C SER A 394 27.81 10.42 1.15
N THR A 395 28.11 9.89 2.34
CA THR A 395 27.78 10.56 3.60
C THR A 395 28.50 11.90 3.63
N ILE A 396 27.79 12.97 3.33
CA ILE A 396 28.30 14.33 3.53
C ILE A 396 28.28 14.64 5.02
N SER A 397 29.24 15.43 5.47
CA SER A 397 29.34 15.86 6.86
C SER A 397 29.94 17.25 6.89
N TYR A 398 29.33 18.13 7.68
CA TYR A 398 29.79 19.50 7.92
C TYR A 398 29.89 19.69 9.43
N PRO A 399 31.06 19.37 10.03
CA PRO A 399 31.27 19.47 11.48
C PRO A 399 30.89 20.83 12.08
N GLU A 400 31.03 21.90 11.31
CA GLU A 400 30.73 23.29 11.69
C GLU A 400 29.24 23.59 11.87
N ILE A 401 28.34 22.78 11.32
CA ILE A 401 26.87 22.92 11.44
C ILE A 401 26.19 21.62 11.89
N GLU A 402 26.98 20.65 12.37
CA GLU A 402 26.50 19.34 12.80
C GLU A 402 25.61 19.44 14.03
N GLU A 403 25.96 20.33 14.97
CA GLU A 403 25.18 20.54 16.18
C GLU A 403 23.79 21.09 15.85
N GLU A 404 23.75 22.12 15.01
CA GLU A 404 22.55 22.80 14.55
C GLU A 404 21.64 21.84 13.79
N ALA A 405 22.20 21.02 12.88
CA ALA A 405 21.45 20.03 12.12
C ALA A 405 20.81 18.98 13.03
N LEU A 406 21.54 18.48 14.03
CA LEU A 406 21.02 17.54 15.02
C LEU A 406 19.93 18.16 15.90
N GLN A 407 20.12 19.42 16.33
CA GLN A 407 19.13 20.14 17.12
C GLN A 407 17.84 20.38 16.32
N PHE A 408 17.95 20.85 15.08
CA PHE A 408 16.81 21.03 14.17
C PHE A 408 15.99 19.75 13.98
N ILE A 409 16.67 18.62 13.78
CA ILE A 409 16.03 17.31 13.69
C ILE A 409 15.29 16.99 15.01
N LEU A 410 15.96 17.16 16.16
CA LEU A 410 15.39 16.83 17.46
C LEU A 410 14.14 17.65 17.80
N ASP A 411 14.10 18.92 17.40
CA ASP A 411 12.92 19.79 17.57
C ASP A 411 11.73 19.23 16.77
N SER A 412 11.98 18.70 15.57
CA SER A 412 10.97 18.02 14.75
C SER A 412 10.46 16.72 15.39
N PHE A 413 11.30 16.00 16.15
CA PHE A 413 10.87 14.83 16.93
C PHE A 413 9.92 15.21 18.07
N GLU A 414 10.16 16.31 18.77
CA GLU A 414 9.34 16.72 19.91
C GLU A 414 7.90 17.00 19.50
N SER A 415 7.72 17.75 18.41
CA SER A 415 6.40 17.98 17.81
C SER A 415 5.72 16.68 17.38
N SER A 416 6.46 15.80 16.69
CA SER A 416 5.91 14.53 16.20
C SER A 416 5.50 13.61 17.34
N ILE A 417 6.39 13.34 18.29
CA ILE A 417 6.12 12.47 19.45
C ILE A 417 4.95 12.99 20.28
N SER A 418 4.82 14.31 20.46
CA SER A 418 3.69 14.91 21.18
C SER A 418 2.34 14.53 20.56
N LYS A 419 2.23 14.49 19.22
CA LYS A 419 1.01 14.08 18.52
C LYS A 419 0.63 12.63 18.84
N TYR A 420 1.60 11.72 18.80
CA TYR A 420 1.38 10.31 19.13
C TYR A 420 0.98 10.11 20.60
N THR A 421 1.68 10.79 21.52
CA THR A 421 1.37 10.69 22.95
C THR A 421 -0.04 11.20 23.25
N LYS A 422 -0.42 12.37 22.73
CA LYS A 422 -1.80 12.89 22.86
C LYS A 422 -2.85 11.95 22.30
N PHE A 423 -2.58 11.33 21.14
CA PHE A 423 -3.51 10.37 20.55
C PHE A 423 -3.68 9.11 21.41
N ILE A 424 -2.57 8.53 21.89
CA ILE A 424 -2.58 7.30 22.68
C ILE A 424 -3.23 7.52 24.06
N GLU A 425 -2.95 8.66 24.70
CA GLU A 425 -3.48 9.00 26.03
C GLU A 425 -4.91 9.57 25.98
N GLY A 426 -5.27 10.26 24.90
CA GLY A 426 -6.58 10.89 24.70
C GLY A 426 -7.70 9.93 24.27
N GLN A 427 -7.41 8.64 24.10
CA GLN A 427 -8.41 7.61 23.84
C GLN A 427 -9.21 7.31 25.12
N SER A 428 -10.09 8.25 25.51
CA SER A 428 -11.20 8.01 26.43
C SER A 428 -12.25 7.13 25.75
N ASP A 429 -12.86 6.21 26.52
CA ASP A 429 -13.97 5.36 26.07
C ASP A 429 -15.25 6.19 25.89
N ASP A 430 -15.29 7.02 24.84
CA ASP A 430 -16.50 7.77 24.48
C ASP A 430 -17.52 6.79 23.88
N LEU A 431 -18.36 6.25 24.77
CA LEU A 431 -19.53 5.43 24.49
C LEU A 431 -20.61 6.29 23.81
N VAL A 432 -20.58 6.31 22.48
CA VAL A 432 -21.74 6.70 21.68
C VAL A 432 -22.64 5.47 21.54
N SER A 433 -23.96 5.65 21.62
CA SER A 433 -24.93 4.59 21.30
C SER A 433 -24.80 4.19 19.84
N VAL A 434 -24.07 3.10 19.58
CA VAL A 434 -23.90 2.50 18.25
C VAL A 434 -24.38 1.04 18.33
N ASN A 435 -24.98 0.52 17.25
CA ASN A 435 -25.36 -0.89 17.22
C ASN A 435 -24.13 -1.81 17.35
N ALA A 436 -24.32 -3.05 17.80
CA ALA A 436 -23.21 -3.96 18.15
C ALA A 436 -22.22 -4.21 16.99
N LYS A 437 -22.69 -4.30 15.74
CA LYS A 437 -21.81 -4.51 14.58
C LYS A 437 -20.93 -3.29 14.29
N GLN A 438 -21.52 -2.09 14.32
CA GLN A 438 -20.78 -0.85 14.14
C GLN A 438 -19.84 -0.56 15.32
N ALA A 439 -20.25 -0.91 16.55
CA ALA A 439 -19.40 -0.86 17.73
C ALA A 439 -18.17 -1.77 17.56
N ASN A 440 -18.36 -3.02 17.12
CA ASN A 440 -17.26 -3.96 16.87
C ASN A 440 -16.30 -3.45 15.79
N ARG A 441 -16.81 -2.92 14.66
CA ARG A 441 -15.95 -2.32 13.63
C ARG A 441 -15.17 -1.13 14.20
N ARG A 442 -15.83 -0.21 14.91
CA ARG A 442 -15.16 0.97 15.49
C ARG A 442 -14.07 0.58 16.48
N LEU A 443 -14.32 -0.43 17.33
CA LEU A 443 -13.32 -0.96 18.25
C LEU A 443 -12.12 -1.55 17.51
N LEU A 444 -12.35 -2.33 16.45
CA LEU A 444 -11.29 -2.87 15.61
C LEU A 444 -10.43 -1.75 15.00
N LEU A 445 -11.05 -0.72 14.40
CA LEU A 445 -10.30 0.39 13.79
C LEU A 445 -9.48 1.17 14.83
N LYS A 446 -10.07 1.43 16.01
CA LYS A 446 -9.36 2.05 17.13
C LYS A 446 -8.15 1.22 17.55
N GLN A 447 -8.31 -0.09 17.65
CA GLN A 447 -7.23 -1.00 18.04
C GLN A 447 -6.09 -1.00 17.00
N LEU A 448 -6.41 -1.14 15.72
CA LEU A 448 -5.43 -1.08 14.63
C LEU A 448 -4.66 0.25 14.63
N ALA A 449 -5.37 1.37 14.79
CA ALA A 449 -4.75 2.69 14.85
C ALA A 449 -3.85 2.87 16.09
N LYS A 450 -4.27 2.35 17.25
CA LYS A 450 -3.49 2.36 18.48
C LYS A 450 -2.22 1.54 18.34
N ASP A 451 -2.31 0.33 17.79
CA ASP A 451 -1.16 -0.56 17.58
C ASP A 451 -0.15 0.07 16.61
N LEU A 452 -0.63 0.67 15.52
CA LEU A 452 0.22 1.41 14.59
C LEU A 452 0.94 2.58 15.30
N CYS A 453 0.18 3.40 16.03
CA CYS A 453 0.73 4.57 16.72
C CYS A 453 1.74 4.19 17.81
N ILE A 454 1.54 3.07 18.50
CA ILE A 454 2.50 2.54 19.48
C ILE A 454 3.81 2.15 18.76
N SER A 455 3.71 1.42 17.65
CA SER A 455 4.89 0.98 16.87
C SER A 455 5.68 2.17 16.31
N GLU A 456 4.99 3.12 15.67
CA GLU A 456 5.61 4.32 15.09
C GLU A 456 6.27 5.20 16.18
N ARG A 457 5.57 5.43 17.30
CA ARG A 457 6.11 6.21 18.44
C ARG A 457 7.36 5.56 19.03
N ARG A 458 7.44 4.23 19.08
CA ARG A 458 8.65 3.52 19.53
C ARG A 458 9.85 3.80 18.63
N ILE A 459 9.66 3.81 17.31
CA ILE A 459 10.72 4.15 16.35
C ILE A 459 11.17 5.60 16.56
N LEU A 460 10.21 6.52 16.76
CA LEU A 460 10.53 7.93 17.02
C LEU A 460 11.34 8.12 18.30
N TYR A 461 10.91 7.54 19.43
CA TYR A 461 11.63 7.63 20.71
C TYR A 461 13.03 7.03 20.62
N ARG A 462 13.18 5.86 19.99
CA ARG A 462 14.49 5.23 19.80
C ARG A 462 15.44 6.16 19.05
N THR A 463 14.97 6.73 17.95
CA THR A 463 15.78 7.62 17.10
C THR A 463 16.14 8.90 17.85
N GLN A 464 15.17 9.56 18.47
CA GLN A 464 15.38 10.75 19.30
C GLN A 464 16.42 10.50 20.41
N TYR A 465 16.34 9.35 21.09
CA TYR A 465 17.30 8.98 22.15
C TYR A 465 18.74 8.90 21.62
N ILE A 466 18.94 8.26 20.46
CA ILE A 466 20.27 8.11 19.86
C ILE A 466 20.82 9.49 19.45
N LEU A 467 19.99 10.31 18.79
CA LEU A 467 20.38 11.66 18.36
C LEU A 467 20.69 12.58 19.55
N ARG A 468 19.88 12.55 20.62
CA ARG A 468 20.14 13.29 21.87
C ARG A 468 21.45 12.88 22.52
N ARG A 469 21.81 11.59 22.46
CA ARG A 469 23.10 11.10 22.96
C ARG A 469 24.26 11.65 22.13
N ARG A 470 24.17 11.55 20.80
CA ARG A 470 25.19 12.10 19.87
C ARG A 470 25.42 13.59 20.11
N LEU A 471 24.34 14.37 20.20
CA LEU A 471 24.41 15.81 20.48
C LEU A 471 25.09 16.12 21.83
N ARG A 472 24.78 15.33 22.87
CA ARG A 472 25.37 15.51 24.20
C ARG A 472 26.86 15.17 24.22
N ASP A 473 27.25 14.11 23.51
CA ASP A 473 28.64 13.68 23.39
C ASP A 473 29.47 14.77 22.68
N MET A 474 28.94 15.38 21.61
CA MET A 474 29.56 16.53 20.93
C MET A 474 29.79 17.73 21.85
N ARG A 475 28.71 18.23 22.49
CA ARG A 475 28.79 19.35 23.45
C ARG A 475 29.79 19.07 24.59
N SER A 476 29.84 17.81 25.07
CA SER A 476 30.80 17.42 26.11
C SER A 476 32.25 17.40 25.64
N GLY A 477 32.50 17.01 24.38
CA GLY A 477 33.81 17.02 23.74
C GLY A 477 34.32 18.44 23.53
N GLU A 478 33.46 19.34 23.07
CA GLU A 478 33.75 20.76 22.92
C GLU A 478 34.07 21.43 24.26
N LEU A 479 33.27 21.14 25.31
CA LEU A 479 33.55 21.60 26.66
C LEU A 479 34.91 21.13 27.17
N ARG A 480 35.33 19.89 26.84
CA ARG A 480 36.68 19.39 27.16
C ARG A 480 37.76 20.10 26.37
N ALA A 481 37.57 20.32 25.07
CA ALA A 481 38.50 21.06 24.22
C ALA A 481 38.70 22.50 24.72
N LEU A 482 37.61 23.23 25.02
CA LEU A 482 37.66 24.58 25.57
C LEU A 482 38.39 24.64 26.92
N LYS A 483 38.19 23.64 27.80
CA LYS A 483 38.95 23.51 29.06
C LYS A 483 40.45 23.27 28.82
N LEU A 484 40.82 22.46 27.83
CA LEU A 484 42.22 22.25 27.45
C LEU A 484 42.86 23.51 26.86
N PHE A 485 42.17 24.21 25.96
CA PHE A 485 42.67 25.46 25.35
C PHE A 485 42.81 26.60 26.37
N SER A 486 41.86 26.73 27.30
CA SER A 486 41.98 27.70 28.41
C SER A 486 43.08 27.31 29.41
N GLY A 487 43.31 26.01 29.62
CA GLY A 487 44.46 25.49 30.38
C GLY A 487 45.81 25.82 29.72
N LEU A 488 45.92 25.62 28.40
CA LEU A 488 47.13 25.96 27.63
C LEU A 488 47.39 27.47 27.61
N LYS A 489 46.35 28.31 27.46
CA LYS A 489 46.51 29.78 27.58
C LYS A 489 47.02 30.24 28.95
N LYS A 490 46.82 29.46 30.01
CA LYS A 490 47.40 29.73 31.35
C LYS A 490 48.85 29.25 31.49
N PHE A 491 49.34 28.37 30.62
CA PHE A 491 50.74 27.93 30.59
C PHE A 491 51.63 28.86 29.76
N PHE A 492 51.07 29.65 28.85
CA PHE A 492 51.78 30.62 28.00
C PHE A 492 51.61 32.09 28.45
N LYS A 493 51.14 32.31 29.68
CA LYS A 493 51.24 33.57 30.43
C LYS A 493 52.11 33.30 31.65
#